data_AF-A0AAJ6CWS4-F1
#
_entry.id   AF-A0AAJ6CWS4-F1
#
_cell.length_a   1.000
_cell.length_b   1.000
_cell.length_c   1.000
_cell.angle_alpha   90.00
_cell.angle_beta   90.00
_cell.angle_gamma   90.00
#
_symmetry.space_group_name_H-M   'P 1'
#
loop_
_entity.id
_entity.type
_entity.pdbx_description
1 polymer ?
#
loop_
_entity_poly.entity_id
_entity_poly.type
_entity_poly.pdbx_seq_one_letter_code
_entity_poly.pdbx_strand_id
1 'polypeptide(L)' 'MKVLKALAEHRDMSLGDLIEGIVLHAFEGQAPFSPATLETIDQLKRIYGLELGATDSHRLVETTGKADDEPS' A
#
# COMPACT_ATOMS: atom_id res chain seq x y z
N MET A 1 5.92 1.03 11.68
CA MET A 1 6.07 -0.31 11.04
C MET A 1 5.50 -1.45 11.89
N LYS A 2 4.36 -1.31 12.59
CA LYS A 2 3.77 -2.44 13.36
C LYS A 2 2.90 -3.33 12.47
N VAL A 3 1.98 -2.71 11.71
CA VAL A 3 1.07 -3.40 10.78
C VAL A 3 1.84 -4.18 9.70
N LEU A 4 2.81 -3.55 9.03
CA LEU A 4 3.60 -4.24 7.98
C LEU A 4 4.40 -5.44 8.53
N LYS A 5 4.97 -5.32 9.73
CA LYS A 5 5.68 -6.44 10.36
C LYS A 5 4.73 -7.59 10.70
N ALA A 6 3.60 -7.28 11.32
CA ALA A 6 2.60 -8.28 11.65
C ALA A 6 1.98 -8.94 10.41
N LEU A 7 1.81 -8.20 9.30
CA LEU A 7 1.34 -8.76 8.04
C LEU A 7 2.37 -9.70 7.41
N ALA A 8 3.66 -9.33 7.44
CA ALA A 8 4.74 -10.20 6.95
C ALA A 8 4.81 -11.50 7.77
N GLU A 9 4.74 -11.41 9.10
CA GLU A 9 4.67 -12.55 10.00
C GLU A 9 3.43 -13.43 9.73
N HIS A 10 2.25 -12.83 9.52
CA HIS A 10 1.02 -13.56 9.21
C HIS A 10 1.06 -14.29 7.86
N ARG A 11 1.95 -13.87 6.95
CA ARG A 11 2.11 -14.46 5.61
C ARG A 11 3.39 -15.28 5.46
N ASP A 12 4.05 -15.60 6.58
CA ASP A 12 5.28 -16.40 6.62
C ASP A 12 6.37 -15.89 5.66
N MET A 13 6.50 -14.56 5.54
CA MET A 13 7.49 -13.91 4.68
C MET A 13 8.31 -12.87 5.44
N SER A 14 9.46 -12.48 4.89
CA SER A 14 10.23 -11.39 5.50
C SER A 14 9.55 -10.04 5.24
N LEU A 15 9.86 -9.05 6.10
CA LEU A 15 9.42 -7.67 5.85
C LEU A 15 9.99 -7.13 4.53
N GLY A 16 11.18 -7.59 4.13
CA GLY A 16 11.81 -7.21 2.86
C GLY A 16 10.98 -7.69 1.67
N ASP A 17 10.61 -8.97 1.65
CA ASP A 17 9.82 -9.58 0.57
C ASP A 17 8.44 -8.90 0.44
N LEU A 18 7.80 -8.59 1.58
CA LEU A 18 6.53 -7.87 1.59
C LEU A 18 6.66 -6.49 0.94
N ILE A 19 7.70 -5.73 1.31
CA ILE A 19 7.91 -4.39 0.77
C ILE A 19 8.26 -4.45 -0.72
N GLU A 20 9.15 -5.37 -1.11
CA GLU A 20 9.50 -5.58 -2.51
C GLU A 20 8.26 -5.90 -3.35
N GLY A 21 7.41 -6.83 -2.90
CA GLY A 21 6.16 -7.17 -3.58
C GLY A 21 5.20 -5.97 -3.73
N ILE A 22 5.04 -5.14 -2.69
CA ILE A 22 4.22 -3.93 -2.76
C ILE A 22 4.79 -2.94 -3.80
N VAL A 23 6.11 -2.74 -3.79
CA VAL A 23 6.78 -1.80 -4.69
C VAL A 23 6.72 -2.28 -6.14
N LEU A 24 6.88 -3.58 -6.41
CA LEU A 24 6.75 -4.15 -7.76
C LEU A 24 5.34 -3.94 -8.32
N HIS A 25 4.28 -4.19 -7.55
CA HIS A 25 2.91 -3.89 -7.98
C HIS A 25 2.72 -2.39 -8.26
N ALA A 26 3.30 -1.51 -7.42
CA ALA A 26 3.24 -0.07 -7.65
C ALA A 26 3.94 0.34 -8.96
N PHE A 27 5.09 -0.25 -9.29
CA PHE A 27 5.77 -0.04 -10.57
C PHE A 27 4.92 -0.47 -11.77
N GLU A 28 4.07 -1.48 -11.60
CA GLU A 28 3.16 -2.00 -12.62
C GLU A 28 1.77 -1.33 -12.61
N GLY A 29 1.53 -0.37 -11.70
CA GLY A 29 0.22 0.27 -11.52
C GLY A 29 -0.89 -0.68 -11.04
N GLN A 30 -0.52 -1.78 -10.39
CA GLN A 30 -1.44 -2.79 -9.88
C GLN A 30 -1.69 -2.62 -8.38
N ALA A 31 -2.84 -3.10 -7.91
CA ALA A 31 -3.13 -3.17 -6.48
C ALA A 31 -2.31 -4.31 -5.83
N PRO A 32 -1.52 -4.04 -4.76
CA PRO A 32 -0.65 -5.04 -4.15
C PRO A 32 -1.39 -6.08 -3.29
N PHE A 33 -2.67 -5.83 -2.96
CA PHE A 33 -3.42 -6.64 -2.00
C PHE A 33 -4.82 -7.00 -2.50
N SER A 34 -5.21 -8.24 -2.26
CA SER A 34 -6.58 -8.71 -2.45
C SER A 34 -7.52 -8.15 -1.36
N PRO A 35 -8.85 -8.15 -1.59
CA PRO A 35 -9.84 -7.73 -0.59
C PRO A 35 -9.68 -8.43 0.77
N ALA A 36 -9.42 -9.75 0.76
CA ALA A 36 -9.19 -10.51 1.99
C ALA A 36 -7.92 -10.05 2.74
N THR A 37 -6.86 -9.66 2.01
CA THR A 37 -5.63 -9.15 2.63
C THR A 37 -5.86 -7.74 3.20
N LEU A 38 -6.66 -6.91 2.54
CA LEU A 38 -7.04 -5.60 3.05
C LEU A 38 -7.86 -5.71 4.35
N GLU A 39 -8.73 -6.72 4.47
CA GLU A 39 -9.44 -6.98 5.73
C GLU A 39 -8.49 -7.33 6.88
N THR A 40 -7.49 -8.18 6.63
CA THR A 40 -6.43 -8.48 7.61
C THR A 40 -5.67 -7.22 8.02
N ILE A 41 -5.30 -6.37 7.04
CA ILE A 41 -4.61 -5.10 7.30
C ILE A 41 -5.45 -4.20 8.21
N ASP A 42 -6.75 -4.07 7.95
CA ASP A 42 -7.67 -3.26 8.75
C ASP A 42 -7.81 -3.78 10.19
N GLN A 43 -7.85 -5.10 10.38
CA GLN A 43 -7.84 -5.71 11.71
C GLN A 43 -6.54 -5.39 12.45
N LEU A 44 -5.38 -5.52 11.78
CA LEU A 44 -4.08 -5.18 12.36
C LEU A 44 -3.98 -3.67 12.69
N LYS A 45 -4.50 -2.79 11.84
CA LYS A 45 -4.57 -1.34 12.12
C LYS A 45 -5.33 -1.07 13.41
N ARG A 46 -6.51 -1.68 13.60
CA ARG A 46 -7.31 -1.55 14.82
C ARG A 46 -6.56 -2.05 16.06
N ILE A 47 -5.92 -3.22 15.99
CA ILE A 47 -5.16 -3.79 17.12
C ILE A 47 -4.02 -2.86 17.55
N TYR A 48 -3.33 -2.24 16.60
CA TYR A 48 -2.18 -1.38 16.88
C TYR A 48 -2.52 0.11 17.05
N GLY A 49 -3.80 0.50 16.93
CA GLY A 49 -4.23 1.89 16.95
C GLY A 49 -3.58 2.74 15.85
N LEU A 50 -3.38 2.16 14.65
CA LEU A 50 -2.80 2.88 13.52
C LEU A 50 -3.90 3.60 12.73
N GLU A 51 -4.03 4.90 12.97
CA GLU A 51 -5.00 5.77 12.29
C GLU A 51 -4.49 6.33 10.96
N LEU A 52 -3.18 6.28 10.72
CA LEU A 52 -2.56 6.84 9.51
C LEU A 52 -3.08 6.14 8.24
N GLY A 53 -3.41 6.95 7.24
CA GLY A 53 -3.82 6.57 5.90
C GLY A 53 -2.91 7.14 4.81
N ALA A 54 -3.29 6.93 3.55
CA ALA A 54 -2.53 7.44 2.40
C ALA A 54 -2.44 8.98 2.38
N THR A 55 -3.45 9.67 2.92
CA THR A 55 -3.51 11.13 3.04
C THR A 55 -2.47 11.70 4.00
N ASP A 56 -1.95 10.88 4.92
CA ASP A 56 -0.89 11.27 5.86
C ASP A 56 0.51 11.02 5.27
N SER A 57 0.60 10.50 4.05
CA SER A 57 1.87 10.31 3.35
C SER A 57 2.49 11.66 3.03
N HIS A 58 3.62 11.97 3.65
CA HIS A 58 4.08 13.36 3.69
C HIS A 58 4.60 13.95 2.38
N ARG A 59 4.97 13.20 1.32
CA ARG A 59 5.78 13.80 0.22
C ARG A 59 5.70 13.14 -1.16
N LEU A 60 4.76 12.23 -1.42
CA LEU A 60 4.60 11.63 -2.75
C LEU A 60 3.38 12.22 -3.45
N VAL A 61 3.62 13.23 -4.27
CA VAL A 61 2.63 13.76 -5.23
C VAL A 61 3.00 13.21 -6.60
N GLU A 62 2.21 12.28 -7.11
CA GLU A 62 2.28 11.89 -8.52
C GLU A 62 1.55 12.96 -9.33
N THR A 63 2.28 13.66 -10.20
CA THR A 63 1.67 14.56 -11.17
C THR A 63 0.90 13.69 -12.16
N THR A 64 -0.43 13.72 -12.09
CA THR A 64 -1.26 13.18 -13.16
C THR A 64 -0.95 13.98 -14.43
N GLY A 65 -0.14 13.40 -15.32
CA GLY A 65 0.03 13.90 -16.66
C GLY A 65 -1.34 13.96 -17.31
N LYS A 66 -1.91 15.17 -17.33
CA LYS A 66 -3.11 15.49 -18.09
C LYS A 66 -2.77 15.13 -19.53
N ALA A 67 -3.43 14.10 -20.08
CA ALA A 67 -3.47 13.96 -21.52
C ALA A 67 -4.08 15.25 -22.03
N ASP A 68 -3.29 16.02 -22.79
CA ASP A 68 -3.75 17.20 -23.48
C ASP A 68 -4.91 16.77 -24.38
N ASP A 69 -6.11 17.02 -23.89
CA ASP A 69 -7.34 17.01 -24.68
C ASP A 69 -7.20 18.19 -25.65
N GLU A 70 -6.61 17.90 -26.82
CA GLU A 70 -6.45 18.84 -27.92
C GLU A 70 -7.84 19.10 -28.51
N PRO A 71 -8.43 20.30 -28.35
CA PRO A 71 -9.68 20.60 -29.02
C PRO A 71 -9.38 20.84 -30.51
N SER A 72 -10.22 20.22 -31.34
CA SER A 72 -10.20 20.22 -32.81
C SER A 72 -10.05 21.58 -33.48
#